data_AF-A0A9Q0UPD4-F1
#
_entry.id   AF-A0A9Q0UPD4-F1
#
_cell.length_a   1.000
_cell.length_b   1.000
_cell.length_c   1.000
_cell.angle_alpha   90.00
_cell.angle_beta   90.00
_cell.angle_gamma   90.00
#
_symmetry.space_group_name_H-M   'P 1'
#
loop_
_entity.id
_entity.type
_entity.pdbx_description
1 polymer ?
#
loop_
_entity_poly.entity_id
_entity_poly.type
_entity_poly.pdbx_seq_one_letter_code
_entity_poly.pdbx_strand_id
1 'polypeptide(L)'
;MWDLSLGCQDLRPTLSPLHLGMPSMELVQGLIKGGLGAYGEKILGSSSEYVQSNISRYFSDPQYYFQVNEHYVRNKLKVVLFPFLHRGHWTRITEPVGGRLSYKPPIYDINAPDLYIPFMAFGTYVVLAGLSLGLNGKFSPEAINWLLFVKGLLAWFMQATLLKMILLSLGGGEAPLLDMVAYAGYTFTGMCFAVLGKILPGYSYYILMPCTCLCMGIFLVKTMKRVLFAEVRGVNSTRHHYLLILIGLVQFPLFAWLSNVSVNWFL
;
A
#
# COMPACT_ATOMS: atom_id res chain seq x y z
N MET A 1 -15.27 64.71 70.08
CA MET A 1 -14.19 65.64 70.47
C MET A 1 -13.53 66.08 69.17
N TRP A 2 -13.90 67.28 68.68
CA TRP A 2 -13.15 68.32 67.91
C TRP A 2 -12.00 67.86 66.99
N ASP A 3 -11.72 68.33 65.76
CA ASP A 3 -12.14 69.42 64.83
C ASP A 3 -11.55 69.00 63.44
N LEU A 4 -12.24 69.08 62.30
CA LEU A 4 -12.36 70.21 61.35
C LEU A 4 -11.09 71.06 61.04
N SER A 5 -10.69 70.94 59.77
CA SER A 5 -10.43 72.05 58.82
C SER A 5 -9.03 72.65 58.61
N LEU A 6 -8.66 72.58 57.32
CA LEU A 6 -8.18 73.65 56.43
C LEU A 6 -6.68 73.99 56.39
N GLY A 7 -6.14 73.81 55.18
CA GLY A 7 -4.98 74.49 54.65
C GLY A 7 -5.00 74.41 53.13
N CYS A 8 -5.71 75.34 52.50
CA CYS A 8 -5.71 75.58 51.05
C CYS A 8 -4.66 76.66 50.74
N GLN A 9 -3.73 76.42 49.82
CA GLN A 9 -2.90 77.46 49.19
C GLN A 9 -2.57 77.10 47.72
N ASP A 10 -3.33 77.73 46.84
CA ASP A 10 -2.94 78.53 45.66
C ASP A 10 -2.05 78.01 44.49
N LEU A 11 -2.66 78.19 43.30
CA LEU A 11 -2.19 78.69 42.00
C LEU A 11 -1.30 77.84 41.04
N ARG A 12 -1.83 77.68 39.82
CA ARG A 12 -1.24 77.16 38.54
C ARG A 12 -0.15 78.10 37.96
N PRO A 13 0.39 77.87 36.75
CA PRO A 13 0.98 76.69 36.09
C PRO A 13 2.41 76.98 35.54
N THR A 14 3.24 75.96 35.27
CA THR A 14 4.35 76.10 34.31
C THR A 14 4.53 74.83 33.49
N LEU A 15 4.68 75.06 32.17
CA LEU A 15 4.84 74.07 31.11
C LEU A 15 6.12 73.22 31.26
N SER A 16 6.01 72.01 30.70
CA SER A 16 6.96 70.90 30.53
C SER A 16 8.38 71.28 30.07
N PRO A 17 9.32 70.33 30.18
CA PRO A 17 9.79 69.75 28.93
C PRO A 17 9.72 68.21 28.90
N LEU A 18 9.10 67.74 27.82
CA LEU A 18 9.41 66.54 27.05
C LEU A 18 10.14 65.39 27.76
N HIS A 19 9.41 64.30 28.02
CA HIS A 19 9.94 62.94 27.86
C HIS A 19 9.03 62.17 26.92
N LEU A 20 9.52 62.02 25.69
CA LEU A 20 8.90 61.27 24.62
C LEU A 20 9.21 59.78 24.85
N GLY A 21 8.24 59.02 25.33
CA GLY A 21 8.33 57.56 25.50
C GLY A 21 7.01 56.90 25.11
N MET A 22 6.93 56.38 23.89
CA MET A 22 5.71 55.89 23.24
C MET A 22 5.20 54.55 23.84
N PRO A 23 3.89 54.39 24.11
CA PRO A 23 3.27 53.10 24.40
C PRO A 23 2.63 52.53 23.13
N SER A 24 3.38 51.79 22.31
CA SER A 24 2.80 51.18 21.10
C SER A 24 3.37 49.80 20.71
N MET A 25 4.42 49.32 21.37
CA MET A 25 5.04 48.03 21.01
C MET A 25 4.55 46.83 21.83
N GLU A 26 4.15 46.99 23.09
CA GLU A 26 3.75 45.85 23.92
C GLU A 26 2.36 45.29 23.55
N LEU A 27 1.42 46.17 23.16
CA LEU A 27 0.05 45.77 22.81
C LEU A 27 0.01 44.93 21.52
N VAL A 28 0.90 45.24 20.56
CA VAL A 28 1.03 44.52 19.29
C VAL A 28 1.67 43.14 19.51
N GLN A 29 2.63 43.03 20.44
CA GLN A 29 3.29 41.76 20.75
C GLN A 29 2.36 40.76 21.44
N GLY A 30 1.46 41.23 22.31
CA GLY A 30 0.43 40.39 22.95
C GLY A 30 -0.63 39.87 21.98
N LEU A 31 -1.03 40.69 21.01
CA LEU A 31 -2.04 40.31 20.01
C LEU A 31 -1.50 39.31 18.97
N ILE A 32 -0.23 39.47 18.56
CA ILE A 32 0.44 38.57 17.60
C ILE A 32 0.76 37.22 18.26
N LYS A 33 1.12 37.19 19.55
CA LYS A 33 1.40 35.93 20.28
C LYS A 33 0.14 35.16 20.68
N GLY A 34 -0.96 35.85 21.02
CA GLY A 34 -2.20 35.19 21.48
C GLY A 34 -3.09 34.68 20.36
N GLY A 35 -3.23 35.42 19.26
CA GLY A 35 -4.15 35.08 18.17
C GLY A 35 -3.61 34.05 17.16
N LEU A 36 -2.30 34.09 16.89
CA LEU A 36 -1.68 33.21 15.89
C LEU A 36 -1.20 31.88 16.50
N GLY A 37 -0.84 31.87 17.79
CA GLY A 37 -0.37 30.67 18.50
C GLY A 37 -1.47 29.63 18.71
N ALA A 38 -2.65 30.03 19.20
CA ALA A 38 -3.74 29.10 19.51
C ALA A 38 -4.40 28.46 18.27
N TYR A 39 -4.41 29.16 17.14
CA TYR A 39 -4.86 28.61 15.86
C TYR A 39 -3.75 27.86 15.12
N GLY A 40 -2.48 28.29 15.26
CA GLY A 40 -1.31 27.58 14.74
C GLY A 40 -1.13 26.21 15.40
N GLU A 41 -1.30 26.10 16.71
CA GLU A 41 -1.20 24.84 17.44
C GLU A 41 -2.35 23.87 17.11
N LYS A 42 -3.57 24.39 16.90
CA LYS A 42 -4.71 23.57 16.45
C LYS A 42 -4.58 23.11 14.99
N ILE A 43 -4.07 23.95 14.09
CA ILE A 43 -3.86 23.55 12.69
C ILE A 43 -2.65 22.61 12.57
N LEU A 44 -1.54 22.87 13.27
CA LEU A 44 -0.35 22.03 13.24
C LEU A 44 -0.55 20.70 13.99
N GLY A 45 -1.19 20.74 15.16
CA GLY A 45 -1.52 19.57 15.97
C GLY A 45 -2.54 18.68 15.27
N SER A 46 -3.65 19.26 14.79
CA SER A 46 -4.65 18.54 13.99
C SER A 46 -4.06 18.00 12.69
N SER A 47 -3.24 18.77 11.95
CA SER A 47 -2.60 18.23 10.74
C SER A 47 -1.65 17.07 11.05
N SER A 48 -0.88 17.11 12.13
CA SER A 48 0.02 16.00 12.48
C SER A 48 -0.74 14.75 12.91
N GLU A 49 -1.81 14.89 13.69
CA GLU A 49 -2.64 13.77 14.15
C GLU A 49 -3.48 13.17 13.00
N TYR A 50 -3.99 14.02 12.10
CA TYR A 50 -4.65 13.56 10.87
C TYR A 50 -3.68 12.91 9.90
N VAL A 51 -2.49 13.48 9.69
CA VAL A 51 -1.46 12.88 8.82
C VAL A 51 -0.93 11.59 9.42
N GLN A 52 -0.70 11.51 10.73
CA GLN A 52 -0.19 10.32 11.38
C GLN A 52 -1.24 9.20 11.46
N SER A 53 -2.51 9.55 11.67
CA SER A 53 -3.61 8.56 11.61
C SER A 53 -3.92 8.10 10.18
N ASN A 54 -3.80 8.96 9.15
CA ASN A 54 -3.91 8.53 7.75
C ASN A 54 -2.69 7.72 7.30
N ILE A 55 -1.47 8.18 7.60
CA ILE A 55 -0.22 7.49 7.20
C ILE A 55 -0.16 6.10 7.83
N SER A 56 -0.48 5.95 9.13
CA SER A 56 -0.53 4.63 9.77
C SER A 56 -1.65 3.73 9.24
N ARG A 57 -2.78 4.31 8.77
CA ARG A 57 -3.87 3.57 8.12
C ARG A 57 -3.49 3.09 6.71
N TYR A 58 -2.71 3.86 5.95
CA TYR A 58 -2.32 3.50 4.58
C TYR A 58 -1.01 2.72 4.48
N PHE A 59 -0.05 3.00 5.36
CA PHE A 59 1.22 2.30 5.50
C PHE A 59 1.21 1.51 6.82
N SER A 60 0.69 0.29 6.75
CA SER A 60 0.91 -0.70 7.79
C SER A 60 2.41 -0.87 8.05
N ASP A 61 2.78 -1.20 9.29
CA ASP A 61 4.17 -1.52 9.65
C ASP A 61 4.72 -2.58 8.67
N PRO A 62 5.72 -2.25 7.83
CA PRO A 62 6.23 -3.17 6.82
C PRO A 62 6.76 -4.45 7.47
N GLN A 63 7.22 -4.39 8.73
CA GLN A 63 7.70 -5.55 9.47
C GLN A 63 6.65 -6.67 9.52
N TYR A 64 5.36 -6.34 9.60
CA TYR A 64 4.26 -7.32 9.59
C TYR A 64 4.34 -8.27 8.37
N TYR A 65 4.63 -7.75 7.18
CA TYR A 65 4.59 -8.50 5.92
C TYR A 65 5.84 -9.37 5.70
N PHE A 66 6.89 -9.14 6.49
CA PHE A 66 8.15 -9.89 6.43
C PHE A 66 8.32 -10.87 7.61
N GLN A 67 7.31 -11.00 8.49
CA GLN A 67 7.29 -12.03 9.54
C GLN A 67 6.91 -13.40 8.96
N VAL A 68 7.86 -14.02 8.26
CA VAL A 68 7.71 -15.32 7.61
C VAL A 68 8.73 -16.33 8.14
N ASN A 69 8.40 -17.62 8.09
CA ASN A 69 9.33 -18.73 8.34
C ASN A 69 9.37 -19.71 7.16
N GLU A 70 10.35 -20.61 7.13
CA GLU A 70 10.51 -21.55 6.01
C GLU A 70 9.28 -22.45 5.78
N HIS A 71 8.66 -22.88 6.89
CA HIS A 71 7.47 -23.71 6.84
C HIS A 71 6.29 -22.98 6.21
N TYR A 72 6.08 -21.71 6.58
CA TYR A 72 5.10 -20.82 5.98
C TYR A 72 5.35 -20.67 4.49
N VAL A 73 6.58 -20.32 4.07
CA VAL A 73 6.91 -20.09 2.66
C VAL A 73 6.60 -21.32 1.82
N ARG A 74 7.02 -22.51 2.26
CA ARG A 74 6.74 -23.77 1.58
C ARG A 74 5.24 -24.02 1.43
N ASN A 75 4.46 -23.81 2.49
CA ASN A 75 3.03 -24.04 2.46
C ASN A 75 2.31 -22.98 1.63
N LYS A 76 2.72 -21.72 1.71
CA LYS A 76 2.15 -20.61 0.96
C LYS A 76 2.39 -20.80 -0.54
N LEU A 77 3.59 -21.22 -0.94
CA LEU A 77 3.88 -21.57 -2.33
C LEU A 77 2.95 -22.68 -2.86
N LYS A 78 2.64 -23.72 -2.05
CA LYS A 78 1.67 -24.75 -2.44
C LYS A 78 0.27 -24.16 -2.67
N VAL A 79 -0.17 -23.24 -1.81
CA VAL A 79 -1.48 -22.57 -1.94
C VAL A 79 -1.53 -21.68 -3.17
N VAL A 80 -0.46 -20.93 -3.43
CA VAL A 80 -0.36 -20.00 -4.58
C VAL A 80 -0.28 -20.77 -5.90
N LEU A 81 0.56 -21.80 -5.98
CA LEU A 81 0.75 -22.59 -7.21
C LEU A 81 -0.38 -23.59 -7.47
N PHE A 82 -1.02 -24.11 -6.43
CA PHE A 82 -2.08 -25.10 -6.53
C PHE A 82 -3.31 -24.69 -5.71
N PRO A 83 -3.98 -23.58 -6.07
CA PRO A 83 -5.10 -23.03 -5.30
C PRO A 83 -6.34 -23.93 -5.29
N PHE A 84 -6.40 -24.92 -6.18
CA PHE A 84 -7.44 -25.96 -6.21
C PHE A 84 -7.24 -27.02 -5.12
N LEU A 85 -5.99 -27.22 -4.66
CA LEU A 85 -5.67 -28.23 -3.66
C LEU A 85 -5.79 -27.71 -2.22
N HIS A 86 -5.87 -26.39 -2.05
CA HIS A 86 -6.09 -25.77 -0.75
C HIS A 86 -7.54 -25.99 -0.29
N ARG A 87 -7.73 -27.02 0.55
CA ARG A 87 -9.01 -27.38 1.19
C ARG A 87 -9.35 -26.54 2.43
N GLY A 88 -8.45 -25.65 2.86
CA GLY A 88 -8.63 -24.80 4.03
C GLY A 88 -9.56 -23.62 3.80
N HIS A 89 -9.88 -22.91 4.89
CA HIS A 89 -10.55 -21.62 4.81
C HIS A 89 -9.62 -20.57 4.21
N TRP A 90 -10.15 -19.69 3.36
CA TRP A 90 -9.43 -18.55 2.76
C TRP A 90 -9.55 -17.27 3.60
N THR A 91 -10.12 -17.35 4.80
CA THR A 91 -10.28 -16.21 5.71
C THR A 91 -8.99 -15.91 6.45
N ARG A 92 -8.67 -14.62 6.55
CA ARG A 92 -7.67 -14.15 7.50
C ARG A 92 -8.16 -14.34 8.92
N ILE A 93 -7.24 -14.70 9.81
CA ILE A 93 -7.49 -14.85 11.24
C ILE A 93 -7.32 -13.48 11.90
N THR A 94 -8.33 -13.05 12.65
CA THR A 94 -8.29 -11.83 13.47
C THR A 94 -8.20 -12.19 14.94
N GLU A 95 -7.40 -11.42 15.68
CA GLU A 95 -7.32 -11.49 17.14
C GLU A 95 -7.73 -10.15 17.76
N PRO A 96 -8.50 -10.17 18.86
CA PRO A 96 -8.78 -8.96 19.62
C PRO A 96 -7.52 -8.55 20.39
N VAL A 97 -6.84 -7.50 19.94
CA VAL A 97 -5.70 -6.90 20.63
C VAL A 97 -6.12 -5.52 21.13
N GLY A 98 -6.18 -5.33 22.45
CA GLY A 98 -6.52 -4.03 23.05
C GLY A 98 -7.90 -3.48 22.66
N GLY A 99 -8.90 -4.34 22.48
CA GLY A 99 -10.27 -3.93 22.10
C GLY A 99 -10.47 -3.65 20.61
N ARG A 100 -9.45 -3.84 19.77
CA ARG A 100 -9.54 -3.78 18.30
C ARG A 100 -9.24 -5.14 17.69
N LEU A 101 -9.94 -5.50 16.61
CA LEU A 101 -9.62 -6.69 15.81
C LEU A 101 -8.38 -6.39 14.98
N SER A 102 -7.28 -7.13 15.21
CA SER A 102 -6.04 -7.03 14.44
C SER A 102 -5.80 -8.34 13.68
N TYR A 103 -5.16 -8.27 12.51
CA TYR A 103 -4.84 -9.45 11.71
C TYR A 103 -3.57 -10.13 12.23
N LYS A 104 -3.55 -11.48 12.20
CA LYS A 104 -2.35 -12.24 12.51
C LYS A 104 -1.27 -12.09 11.42
N PRO A 105 0.02 -11.99 11.80
CA PRO A 105 1.11 -11.96 10.82
C PRO A 105 1.24 -13.29 10.07
N PRO A 106 1.93 -13.29 8.90
CA PRO A 106 2.07 -14.45 8.02
C PRO A 106 2.51 -15.74 8.72
N ILE A 107 3.46 -15.67 9.64
CA ILE A 107 3.94 -16.82 10.42
C ILE A 107 2.82 -17.63 11.12
N TYR A 108 1.70 -16.99 11.50
CA TYR A 108 0.58 -17.64 12.19
C TYR A 108 -0.68 -17.78 11.35
N ASP A 109 -0.73 -17.23 10.13
CA ASP A 109 -1.89 -17.30 9.24
C ASP A 109 -1.48 -17.46 7.77
N ILE A 110 -1.77 -18.62 7.21
CA ILE A 110 -1.48 -18.95 5.80
C ILE A 110 -2.19 -18.02 4.80
N ASN A 111 -3.32 -17.43 5.18
CA ASN A 111 -4.09 -16.52 4.33
C ASN A 111 -3.63 -15.07 4.44
N ALA A 112 -2.85 -14.73 5.47
CA ALA A 112 -2.30 -13.39 5.60
C ALA A 112 -1.39 -13.06 4.41
N PRO A 113 -1.45 -11.82 3.89
CA PRO A 113 -0.56 -11.36 2.83
C PRO A 113 0.86 -11.17 3.37
N ASP A 114 1.85 -11.69 2.64
CA ASP A 114 3.27 -11.42 2.83
C ASP A 114 3.87 -10.69 1.61
N LEU A 115 4.96 -9.95 1.82
CA LEU A 115 5.74 -9.33 0.75
C LEU A 115 7.00 -10.13 0.41
N TYR A 116 7.42 -11.03 1.29
CA TYR A 116 8.62 -11.83 1.10
C TYR A 116 8.55 -12.67 -0.19
N ILE A 117 7.49 -13.46 -0.38
CA ILE A 117 7.32 -14.31 -1.56
C ILE A 117 7.20 -13.47 -2.84
N PRO A 118 6.35 -12.42 -2.91
CA PRO A 118 6.35 -11.50 -4.05
C PRO A 118 7.72 -10.95 -4.44
N PHE A 119 8.51 -10.43 -3.50
CA PHE A 119 9.83 -9.88 -3.81
C PHE A 119 10.80 -10.96 -4.29
N MET A 120 10.83 -12.11 -3.63
CA MET A 120 11.69 -13.24 -4.03
C MET A 120 11.30 -13.80 -5.40
N ALA A 121 10.00 -13.92 -5.66
CA ALA A 121 9.48 -14.38 -6.95
C ALA A 121 9.76 -13.37 -8.06
N PHE A 122 9.65 -12.07 -7.80
CA PHE A 122 10.00 -11.03 -8.76
C PHE A 122 11.48 -11.08 -9.15
N GLY A 123 12.39 -11.17 -8.17
CA GLY A 123 13.82 -11.35 -8.45
C GLY A 123 14.11 -12.62 -9.26
N THR A 124 13.46 -13.72 -8.90
CA THR A 124 13.57 -15.00 -9.62
C THR A 124 13.06 -14.89 -11.06
N TYR A 125 11.95 -14.18 -11.29
CA TYR A 125 11.42 -13.91 -12.63
C TYR A 125 12.44 -13.15 -13.49
N VAL A 126 13.06 -12.10 -12.96
CA VAL A 126 14.07 -11.32 -13.68
C VAL A 126 15.27 -12.20 -14.07
N VAL A 127 15.74 -13.04 -13.13
CA VAL A 127 16.86 -13.97 -13.39
C VAL A 127 16.48 -15.02 -14.45
N LEU A 128 15.31 -15.66 -14.34
CA LEU A 128 14.86 -16.68 -15.30
C LEU A 128 14.61 -16.09 -16.68
N ALA A 129 14.02 -14.90 -16.76
CA ALA A 129 13.78 -14.21 -18.02
C ALA A 129 15.09 -13.75 -18.67
N GLY A 130 16.04 -13.25 -17.88
CA GLY A 130 17.39 -12.92 -18.34
C GLY A 130 18.15 -14.16 -18.85
N LEU A 131 18.05 -15.28 -18.14
CA LEU A 131 18.61 -16.57 -18.58
C LEU A 131 17.99 -17.02 -19.89
N SER A 132 16.66 -16.97 -20.02
CA SER A 132 15.97 -17.30 -21.27
C SER A 132 16.42 -16.42 -22.43
N LEU A 133 16.61 -15.11 -22.20
CA LEU A 133 17.12 -14.19 -23.21
C LEU A 133 18.57 -14.49 -23.61
N GLY A 134 19.42 -14.84 -22.64
CA GLY A 134 20.81 -15.21 -22.87
C GLY A 134 20.98 -16.52 -23.64
N LEU A 135 20.17 -17.53 -23.34
CA LEU A 135 20.14 -18.78 -24.11
C LEU A 135 19.71 -18.58 -25.57
N ASN A 136 18.93 -17.52 -25.86
CA ASN A 136 18.54 -17.12 -27.21
C ASN A 136 19.57 -16.20 -27.91
N GLY A 137 20.73 -15.95 -27.30
CA GLY A 137 21.79 -15.11 -27.88
C GLY A 137 21.46 -13.61 -27.93
N LYS A 138 20.42 -13.16 -27.23
CA LYS A 138 19.94 -11.76 -27.24
C LYS A 138 20.22 -11.04 -25.91
N PHE A 139 21.24 -11.49 -25.18
CA PHE A 139 21.59 -10.90 -23.90
C PHE A 139 22.08 -9.46 -24.08
N SER A 140 21.41 -8.53 -23.43
CA SER A 140 21.88 -7.16 -23.25
C SER A 140 21.53 -6.73 -21.81
N PRO A 141 22.49 -6.18 -21.05
CA PRO A 141 22.23 -5.63 -19.72
C PRO A 141 21.11 -4.58 -19.72
N GLU A 142 21.04 -3.79 -20.79
CA GLU A 142 20.01 -2.79 -21.01
C GLU A 142 18.64 -3.45 -21.22
N ALA A 143 18.57 -4.56 -21.95
CA ALA A 143 17.35 -5.34 -22.09
C ALA A 143 16.89 -5.91 -20.73
N ILE A 144 17.78 -6.41 -19.88
CA ILE A 144 17.36 -6.92 -18.57
C ILE A 144 16.80 -5.79 -17.68
N ASN A 145 17.53 -4.69 -17.58
CA ASN A 145 17.15 -3.58 -16.71
C ASN A 145 15.89 -2.86 -17.21
N TRP A 146 15.89 -2.43 -18.47
CA TRP A 146 14.78 -1.65 -19.01
C TRP A 146 13.60 -2.53 -19.44
N LEU A 147 13.83 -3.66 -20.09
CA LEU A 147 12.74 -4.46 -20.66
C LEU A 147 12.12 -5.44 -19.65
N LEU A 148 12.88 -6.02 -18.73
CA LEU A 148 12.34 -7.03 -17.80
C LEU A 148 12.01 -6.44 -16.44
N PHE A 149 12.95 -5.71 -15.83
CA PHE A 149 12.76 -5.16 -14.49
C PHE A 149 11.72 -4.04 -14.47
N VAL A 150 11.86 -3.00 -15.31
CA VAL A 150 10.88 -1.89 -15.37
C VAL A 150 9.50 -2.38 -15.83
N LYS A 151 9.45 -3.27 -16.85
CA LYS A 151 8.19 -3.86 -17.31
C LYS A 151 7.49 -4.65 -16.20
N GLY A 152 8.24 -5.46 -15.47
CA GLY A 152 7.73 -6.21 -14.35
C GLY A 152 7.25 -5.31 -13.21
N LEU A 153 8.00 -4.27 -12.83
CA LEU A 153 7.56 -3.29 -11.84
C LEU A 153 6.30 -2.55 -12.28
N LEU A 154 6.22 -2.13 -13.55
CA LEU A 154 5.05 -1.46 -14.10
C LEU A 154 3.83 -2.38 -14.05
N ALA A 155 3.99 -3.64 -14.45
CA ALA A 155 2.94 -4.64 -14.38
C ALA A 155 2.47 -4.88 -12.93
N TRP A 156 3.41 -4.96 -11.98
CA TRP A 156 3.09 -5.09 -10.56
C TRP A 156 2.29 -3.88 -10.06
N PHE A 157 2.75 -2.68 -10.38
CA PHE A 157 2.09 -1.43 -9.99
C PHE A 157 0.68 -1.30 -10.60
N MET A 158 0.53 -1.58 -11.90
CA MET A 158 -0.77 -1.58 -12.57
C MET A 158 -1.73 -2.60 -11.93
N GLN A 159 -1.24 -3.80 -11.62
CA GLN A 159 -2.03 -4.84 -10.97
C GLN A 159 -2.45 -4.43 -9.55
N ALA A 160 -1.54 -3.89 -8.74
CA ALA A 160 -1.84 -3.43 -7.38
C ALA A 160 -2.84 -2.27 -7.37
N THR A 161 -2.67 -1.32 -8.31
CA THR A 161 -3.60 -0.19 -8.50
C THR A 161 -4.97 -0.68 -8.92
N LEU A 162 -5.06 -1.62 -9.87
CA LEU A 162 -6.32 -2.23 -10.29
C LEU A 162 -7.05 -2.86 -9.09
N LEU A 163 -6.36 -3.64 -8.26
CA LEU A 163 -6.95 -4.26 -7.07
C LEU A 163 -7.47 -3.21 -6.08
N LYS A 164 -6.69 -2.16 -5.81
CA LYS A 164 -7.13 -1.07 -4.92
C LYS A 164 -8.30 -0.30 -5.48
N MET A 165 -8.30 0.01 -6.78
CA MET A 165 -9.40 0.71 -7.46
C MET A 165 -10.70 -0.09 -7.42
N ILE A 166 -10.63 -1.42 -7.60
CA ILE A 166 -11.80 -2.30 -7.47
C ILE A 166 -12.37 -2.25 -6.06
N LEU A 167 -11.51 -2.27 -5.03
CA LEU A 167 -11.96 -2.21 -3.64
C LEU A 167 -12.58 -0.85 -3.30
N LEU A 168 -11.95 0.24 -3.75
CA LEU A 168 -12.46 1.61 -3.57
C LEU A 168 -13.80 1.81 -4.30
N SER A 169 -13.95 1.26 -5.51
CA SER A 169 -15.21 1.33 -6.28
C SER A 169 -16.39 0.65 -5.57
N LEU A 170 -16.12 -0.26 -4.63
CA LEU A 170 -17.13 -0.96 -3.85
C LEU A 170 -17.33 -0.33 -2.46
N GLY A 171 -16.64 0.76 -2.14
CA GLY A 171 -16.69 1.43 -0.84
C GLY A 171 -15.81 0.80 0.24
N GLY A 172 -14.91 -0.13 -0.12
CA GLY A 172 -13.95 -0.76 0.81
C GLY A 172 -12.66 0.06 0.93
N GLY A 173 -12.69 1.17 1.67
CA GLY A 173 -11.51 2.03 1.84
C GLY A 173 -10.44 1.48 2.79
N GLU A 174 -10.87 0.66 3.76
CA GLU A 174 -10.11 0.39 4.98
C GLU A 174 -8.97 -0.63 4.82
N ALA A 175 -9.00 -1.46 3.77
CA ALA A 175 -7.92 -2.42 3.53
C ALA A 175 -6.58 -1.70 3.22
N PRO A 176 -5.48 -2.09 3.88
CA PRO A 176 -4.15 -1.55 3.63
C PRO A 176 -3.73 -1.60 2.15
N LEU A 177 -3.03 -0.57 1.68
CA LEU A 177 -2.46 -0.58 0.32
C LEU A 177 -1.46 -1.72 0.13
N LEU A 178 -0.72 -2.02 1.20
CA LEU A 178 0.34 -3.02 1.19
C LEU A 178 -0.21 -4.45 1.02
N ASP A 179 -1.44 -4.71 1.45
CA ASP A 179 -2.17 -5.96 1.13
C ASP A 179 -2.37 -6.11 -0.38
N MET A 180 -2.75 -5.04 -1.09
CA MET A 180 -2.97 -5.07 -2.55
C MET A 180 -1.66 -5.28 -3.30
N VAL A 181 -0.58 -4.66 -2.83
CA VAL A 181 0.77 -4.86 -3.38
C VAL A 181 1.21 -6.30 -3.20
N ALA A 182 1.03 -6.89 -2.01
CA ALA A 182 1.32 -8.29 -1.75
C ALA A 182 0.50 -9.23 -2.66
N TYR A 183 -0.83 -9.04 -2.72
CA TYR A 183 -1.71 -9.87 -3.54
C TYR A 183 -1.38 -9.79 -5.03
N ALA A 184 -1.11 -8.59 -5.54
CA ALA A 184 -0.68 -8.39 -6.92
C ALA A 184 0.65 -9.08 -7.24
N GLY A 185 1.58 -9.10 -6.28
CA GLY A 185 2.92 -9.61 -6.48
C GLY A 185 3.03 -11.14 -6.53
N TYR A 186 2.09 -11.88 -5.95
CA TYR A 186 2.11 -13.35 -6.09
C TYR A 186 2.03 -13.84 -7.54
N THR A 187 1.51 -13.02 -8.45
CA THR A 187 1.53 -13.24 -9.91
C THR A 187 2.91 -13.67 -10.40
N PHE A 188 3.99 -13.09 -9.85
CA PHE A 188 5.36 -13.44 -10.25
C PHE A 188 5.74 -14.88 -9.92
N THR A 189 5.10 -15.50 -8.92
CA THR A 189 5.29 -16.91 -8.59
C THR A 189 4.88 -17.79 -9.77
N GLY A 190 3.71 -17.53 -10.37
CA GLY A 190 3.27 -18.23 -11.57
C GLY A 190 4.11 -17.87 -12.80
N MET A 191 4.50 -16.61 -12.94
CA MET A 191 5.37 -16.16 -14.04
C MET A 191 6.72 -16.86 -14.07
N CYS A 192 7.31 -17.18 -12.92
CA CYS A 192 8.55 -17.96 -12.87
C CYS A 192 8.41 -19.31 -13.59
N PHE A 193 7.32 -20.05 -13.35
CA PHE A 193 7.06 -21.32 -14.03
C PHE A 193 6.68 -21.15 -15.50
N ALA A 194 5.95 -20.08 -15.85
CA ALA A 194 5.65 -19.76 -17.24
C ALA A 194 6.92 -19.49 -18.07
N VAL A 195 7.87 -18.73 -17.50
CA VAL A 195 9.18 -18.44 -18.14
C VAL A 195 10.07 -19.68 -18.15
N LEU A 196 10.08 -20.47 -17.08
CA LEU A 196 10.79 -21.75 -17.04
C LEU A 196 10.35 -22.67 -18.19
N GLY A 197 9.06 -22.65 -18.53
CA GLY A 197 8.53 -23.37 -19.69
C GLY A 197 9.14 -22.98 -21.04
N LYS A 198 9.73 -21.78 -21.17
CA LYS A 198 10.48 -21.34 -22.37
C LYS A 198 11.92 -21.83 -22.40
N ILE A 199 12.50 -22.08 -21.23
CA ILE A 199 13.86 -22.60 -21.10
C ILE A 199 13.86 -24.11 -21.38
N LEU A 200 12.80 -24.80 -20.94
CA LEU A 200 12.59 -26.21 -21.24
C LEU A 200 12.30 -26.41 -22.75
N PRO A 201 12.85 -27.47 -23.36
CA PRO A 201 12.61 -27.76 -24.78
C PRO A 201 11.18 -28.26 -25.02
N GLY A 202 10.69 -28.04 -26.25
CA GLY A 202 9.41 -28.58 -26.73
C GLY A 202 8.20 -27.67 -26.48
N TYR A 203 7.03 -28.26 -26.30
CA TYR A 203 5.76 -27.54 -26.15
C TYR A 203 5.45 -27.12 -24.70
N SER A 204 6.43 -27.20 -23.80
CA SER A 204 6.30 -26.90 -22.36
C SER A 204 5.74 -25.51 -22.10
N TYR A 205 6.16 -24.50 -22.86
CA TYR A 205 5.66 -23.14 -22.73
C TYR A 205 4.14 -23.03 -22.95
N TYR A 206 3.62 -23.68 -23.99
CA TYR A 206 2.20 -23.63 -24.35
C TYR A 206 1.30 -24.33 -23.32
N ILE A 207 1.86 -25.23 -22.50
CA ILE A 207 1.15 -25.89 -21.41
C ILE A 207 1.30 -25.10 -20.11
N LEU A 208 2.54 -24.77 -19.72
CA LEU A 208 2.83 -24.14 -18.43
C LEU A 208 2.27 -22.71 -18.33
N MET A 209 2.30 -21.93 -19.41
CA MET A 209 1.79 -20.55 -19.40
C MET A 209 0.29 -20.49 -19.05
N PRO A 210 -0.63 -21.16 -19.77
CA PRO A 210 -2.05 -21.11 -19.42
C PRO A 210 -2.34 -21.79 -18.08
N CYS A 211 -1.67 -22.90 -17.73
CA CYS A 211 -1.86 -23.56 -16.44
C CYS A 211 -1.50 -22.64 -15.26
N THR A 212 -0.35 -21.98 -15.30
CA THR A 212 0.10 -21.09 -14.23
C THR A 212 -0.71 -19.79 -14.18
N CYS A 213 -1.12 -19.27 -15.34
CA CYS A 213 -2.04 -18.13 -15.43
C CYS A 213 -3.39 -18.45 -14.77
N LEU A 214 -3.98 -19.61 -15.07
CA LEU A 214 -5.22 -20.07 -14.43
C LEU A 214 -5.05 -20.22 -12.91
N CYS A 215 -3.93 -20.77 -12.45
CA CYS A 215 -3.64 -20.88 -11.02
C CYS A 215 -3.57 -19.51 -10.35
N MET A 216 -2.80 -18.55 -10.89
CA MET A 216 -2.72 -17.21 -10.31
C MET A 216 -4.07 -16.49 -10.34
N GLY A 217 -4.84 -16.62 -11.43
CA GLY A 217 -6.19 -16.07 -11.53
C GLY A 217 -7.13 -16.62 -10.45
N ILE A 218 -7.18 -17.94 -10.28
CA ILE A 218 -8.02 -18.58 -9.24
C ILE A 218 -7.57 -18.15 -7.84
N PHE A 219 -6.26 -18.15 -7.57
CA PHE A 219 -5.71 -17.72 -6.28
C PHE A 219 -6.13 -16.29 -5.95
N LEU A 220 -5.95 -15.36 -6.90
CA LEU A 220 -6.25 -13.96 -6.72
C LEU A 220 -7.76 -13.73 -6.54
N VAL A 221 -8.61 -14.39 -7.34
CA VAL A 221 -10.07 -14.33 -7.20
C VAL A 221 -10.53 -14.85 -5.85
N LYS A 222 -10.02 -16.01 -5.41
CA LYS A 222 -10.39 -16.60 -4.11
C LYS A 222 -10.00 -15.68 -2.95
N THR A 223 -8.82 -15.10 -3.00
CA THR A 223 -8.30 -14.20 -1.96
C THR A 223 -9.05 -12.87 -1.96
N MET A 224 -9.21 -12.23 -3.12
CA MET A 224 -9.93 -10.97 -3.25
C MET A 224 -11.40 -11.08 -2.90
N LYS A 225 -12.04 -12.23 -3.17
CA LYS A 225 -13.41 -12.49 -2.69
C LYS A 225 -13.50 -12.33 -1.17
N ARG A 226 -12.53 -12.84 -0.40
CA ARG A 226 -12.59 -12.73 1.07
C ARG A 226 -12.35 -11.30 1.55
N VAL A 227 -11.43 -10.59 0.92
CA VAL A 227 -11.17 -9.18 1.23
C VAL A 227 -12.41 -8.33 0.92
N LEU A 228 -13.02 -8.46 -0.26
CA LEU A 228 -14.23 -7.73 -0.63
C LEU A 228 -15.38 -7.95 0.36
N PHE A 229 -15.63 -9.21 0.76
CA PHE A 229 -16.72 -9.51 1.69
C PHE A 229 -16.44 -9.07 3.14
N ALA A 230 -15.17 -8.94 3.54
CA ALA A 230 -14.81 -8.43 4.87
C ALA A 230 -14.96 -6.91 4.95
N GLU A 231 -14.55 -6.21 3.90
CA GLU A 231 -14.50 -4.75 3.82
C GLU A 231 -15.86 -4.14 3.43
N VAL A 232 -16.62 -4.80 2.57
CA VAL A 232 -17.84 -4.25 1.98
C VAL A 232 -19.05 -5.05 2.45
N ARG A 233 -19.71 -4.55 3.50
CA ARG A 233 -20.97 -5.13 4.00
C ARG A 233 -22.15 -4.48 3.26
N GLY A 234 -22.87 -5.25 2.43
CA GLY A 234 -24.18 -4.85 1.90
C GLY A 234 -24.22 -4.31 0.46
N VAL A 235 -23.16 -4.45 -0.35
CA VAL A 235 -23.20 -4.09 -1.77
C VAL A 235 -23.81 -5.21 -2.62
N ASN A 236 -24.48 -4.83 -3.72
CA ASN A 236 -25.14 -5.72 -4.67
C ASN A 236 -24.23 -6.90 -5.08
N SER A 237 -24.67 -8.12 -4.72
CA SER A 237 -23.96 -9.38 -4.97
C SER A 237 -23.49 -9.54 -6.42
N THR A 238 -24.26 -9.07 -7.40
CA THR A 238 -23.93 -9.17 -8.83
C THR A 238 -22.65 -8.41 -9.20
N ARG A 239 -22.45 -7.18 -8.71
CA ARG A 239 -21.25 -6.37 -9.02
C ARG A 239 -19.97 -7.04 -8.51
N HIS A 240 -20.02 -7.64 -7.32
CA HIS A 240 -18.88 -8.39 -6.78
C HIS A 240 -18.46 -9.53 -7.70
N HIS A 241 -19.41 -10.30 -8.24
CA HIS A 241 -19.09 -11.41 -9.14
C HIS A 241 -18.45 -10.94 -10.45
N TYR A 242 -18.97 -9.88 -11.09
CA TYR A 242 -18.37 -9.34 -12.32
C TYR A 242 -16.95 -8.82 -12.09
N LEU A 243 -16.70 -8.11 -10.99
CA LEU A 243 -15.37 -7.60 -10.67
C LEU A 243 -14.37 -8.72 -10.34
N LEU A 244 -14.82 -9.78 -9.68
CA LEU A 244 -13.99 -10.97 -9.45
C LEU A 244 -13.64 -11.68 -10.76
N ILE A 245 -14.58 -11.82 -11.68
CA ILE A 245 -14.30 -12.38 -13.01
C ILE A 245 -13.30 -11.50 -13.76
N LEU A 246 -13.47 -10.17 -13.72
CA LEU A 246 -12.53 -9.22 -14.32
C LEU A 246 -11.11 -9.39 -13.79
N ILE A 247 -10.93 -9.53 -12.47
CA ILE A 247 -9.61 -9.76 -11.85
C ILE A 247 -8.92 -11.01 -12.42
N GLY A 248 -9.69 -12.10 -12.58
CA GLY A 248 -9.18 -13.34 -13.17
C GLY A 248 -8.85 -13.19 -14.66
N LEU A 249 -9.71 -12.53 -15.43
CA LEU A 249 -9.52 -12.33 -16.87
C LEU A 249 -8.32 -11.45 -17.20
N VAL A 250 -8.05 -10.41 -16.40
CA VAL A 250 -6.88 -9.53 -16.57
C VAL A 250 -5.55 -10.28 -16.41
N GLN A 251 -5.53 -11.44 -15.75
CA GLN A 251 -4.30 -12.24 -15.64
C GLN A 251 -3.79 -12.73 -17.00
N PHE A 252 -4.66 -13.07 -17.94
CA PHE A 252 -4.26 -13.58 -19.25
C PHE A 252 -3.43 -12.59 -20.08
N PRO A 253 -3.90 -11.34 -20.33
CA PRO A 253 -3.09 -10.37 -21.05
C PRO A 253 -1.82 -10.00 -20.27
N LEU A 254 -1.88 -9.95 -18.94
CA LEU A 254 -0.71 -9.70 -18.08
C LEU A 254 0.38 -10.77 -18.27
N PHE A 255 -0.01 -12.05 -18.19
CA PHE A 255 0.90 -13.19 -18.39
C PHE A 255 1.45 -13.24 -19.82
N ALA A 256 0.61 -12.97 -20.83
CA ALA A 256 1.05 -12.94 -22.22
C ALA A 256 2.08 -11.82 -22.45
N TRP A 257 1.83 -10.63 -21.92
CA TRP A 257 2.70 -9.47 -22.06
C TRP A 257 4.02 -9.61 -21.27
N LEU A 258 3.97 -10.10 -20.02
CA LEU A 258 5.18 -10.33 -19.22
C LEU A 258 6.02 -11.50 -19.71
N SER A 259 5.37 -12.56 -20.23
CA SER A 259 6.09 -13.72 -20.75
C SER A 259 6.72 -13.43 -22.11
N ASN A 260 6.20 -12.48 -22.89
CA ASN A 260 6.84 -12.04 -24.12
C ASN A 260 8.12 -11.24 -23.81
N VAL A 261 9.27 -11.93 -23.90
CA VAL A 261 10.62 -11.38 -23.66
C VAL A 261 11.20 -10.76 -24.94
N SER A 262 10.42 -10.65 -26.02
CA SER A 262 10.88 -10.01 -27.26
C SER A 262 11.19 -8.53 -27.05
N VAL A 263 12.28 -8.07 -27.64
CA VAL A 263 12.77 -6.68 -27.61
C VAL A 263 11.83 -5.74 -28.38
N ASN A 264 10.98 -6.28 -29.26
CA ASN A 264 10.04 -5.49 -30.05
C ASN A 264 8.73 -5.31 -29.27
N TRP A 265 8.67 -4.20 -28.55
CA TRP A 265 7.49 -3.78 -27.79
C TRP A 265 6.31 -3.32 -28.68
N PHE A 266 6.55 -3.03 -29.97
CA PHE A 266 5.58 -2.38 -30.86
C PHE A 266 5.20 -3.16 -32.14
N LEU A 267 5.64 -4.40 -32.31
CA LEU A 267 5.34 -5.22 -33.51
C LEU A 267 4.87 -6.62 -33.13
#